data_AF-A0A832TS79-F1
#
_entry.id   AF-A0A832TS79-F1
#
_cell.length_a   1.000
_cell.length_b   1.000
_cell.length_c   1.000
_cell.angle_alpha   90.00
_cell.angle_beta   90.00
_cell.angle_gamma   90.00
#
_symmetry.space_group_name_H-M   'P 1'
#
loop_
_entity.id
_entity.type
_entity.pdbx_description
1 polymer ?
#
loop_
_entity_poly.entity_id
_entity_poly.type
_entity_poly.pdbx_seq_one_letter_code
_entity_poly.pdbx_strand_id
1 'polypeptide(L)'
;ERDEVQLCAQAMCLEEMFNVTINSADFYYNEIRRRIKLEITEELRNLVISLSDEMHYFFKKELTPPAEKSRNCKYCSLVDVCVPKLTKKLVSARKYVRNHVEEACNGE
;
A
#
# COMPACT_ATOMS: atom_id res chain seq x y z
N GLU A 1 -8.27 8.47 -5.26
CA GLU A 1 -8.64 7.33 -4.38
C GLU A 1 -7.85 7.27 -3.07
N ARG A 2 -6.52 7.11 -3.06
CA ARG A 2 -5.77 6.97 -1.79
C ARG A 2 -6.02 8.10 -0.79
N ASP A 3 -5.90 9.35 -1.24
CA ASP A 3 -6.08 10.52 -0.38
C ASP A 3 -7.54 10.63 0.10
N GLU A 4 -8.50 10.32 -0.78
CA GLU A 4 -9.95 10.33 -0.49
C GLU A 4 -10.31 9.31 0.60
N VAL A 5 -9.79 8.08 0.51
CA VAL A 5 -9.97 7.05 1.54
C VAL A 5 -9.39 7.51 2.88
N GLN A 6 -8.20 8.12 2.88
CA GLN A 6 -7.59 8.63 4.12
C GLN A 6 -8.40 9.76 4.75
N LEU A 7 -8.87 10.73 3.95
CA LEU A 7 -9.67 11.84 4.44
C LEU A 7 -11.04 11.36 4.96
N CYS A 8 -11.66 10.40 4.26
CA CYS A 8 -12.90 9.76 4.72
C CYS A 8 -12.70 9.04 6.05
N ALA A 9 -11.63 8.24 6.20
CA ALA A 9 -11.31 7.58 7.46
C ALA A 9 -11.16 8.58 8.62
N GLN A 10 -10.50 9.72 8.39
CA GLN A 10 -10.39 10.79 9.38
C GLN A 10 -11.75 11.38 9.75
N ALA A 11 -12.62 11.63 8.76
CA ALA A 11 -13.97 12.11 9.01
C ALA A 11 -14.77 11.12 9.87
N MET A 12 -14.71 9.82 9.56
CA MET A 12 -15.35 8.76 10.34
C MET A 12 -14.87 8.76 11.80
N CYS A 13 -13.55 8.87 12.05
CA CYS A 13 -13.04 8.97 13.41
C CYS A 13 -13.59 10.20 14.17
N LEU A 14 -13.70 11.36 13.51
CA LEU A 14 -14.26 12.56 14.14
C LEU A 14 -15.76 12.41 14.44
N GLU A 15 -16.51 11.79 13.54
CA GLU A 15 -17.93 11.47 13.75
C GLU A 15 -18.12 10.58 14.98
N GLU A 16 -17.32 9.53 15.14
CA GLU A 16 -17.33 8.65 16.31
C GLU A 16 -16.94 9.38 17.60
N MET A 17 -15.90 10.22 17.55
CA MET A 17 -15.40 10.96 18.71
C MET A 17 -16.40 12.02 19.22
N PHE A 18 -17.08 12.70 18.31
CA PHE A 18 -17.91 13.86 18.62
C PHE A 18 -19.41 13.62 18.46
N ASN A 19 -19.82 12.42 18.04
CA ASN A 19 -21.21 12.05 17.77
C ASN A 19 -21.90 13.02 16.79
N VAL A 20 -21.24 13.27 15.66
CA VAL A 20 -21.71 14.16 14.58
C VAL A 20 -21.71 13.44 13.24
N THR A 21 -22.26 14.08 12.20
CA THR A 21 -22.18 13.59 10.81
C THR A 21 -21.49 14.63 9.93
N ILE A 22 -20.52 14.18 9.14
CA ILE A 22 -19.68 14.96 8.24
C ILE A 22 -19.96 14.48 6.81
N ASN A 23 -20.66 15.31 6.04
CA ASN A 23 -21.05 14.96 4.66
C ASN A 23 -20.01 15.38 3.61
N SER A 24 -19.06 16.24 3.95
CA SER A 24 -18.03 16.70 3.04
C SER A 24 -16.77 17.15 3.77
N ALA A 25 -15.63 17.08 3.10
CA ALA A 25 -14.34 17.55 3.57
C ALA A 25 -13.55 18.18 2.41
N ASP A 26 -12.49 18.91 2.72
CA ASP A 26 -11.65 19.55 1.70
C ASP A 26 -10.20 19.07 1.82
N PHE A 27 -9.58 18.76 0.68
CA PHE A 27 -8.12 18.77 0.57
C PHE A 27 -7.65 20.20 0.40
N TYR A 28 -6.58 20.58 1.09
CA TYR A 28 -5.87 21.82 0.81
C TYR A 28 -4.48 21.53 0.26
N TYR A 29 -4.26 21.82 -1.02
CA TYR A 29 -2.96 21.68 -1.67
C TYR A 29 -2.19 22.99 -1.54
N ASN A 30 -1.15 23.00 -0.71
CA ASN A 30 -0.40 24.22 -0.38
C ASN A 30 0.32 24.85 -1.59
N GLU A 31 0.85 24.03 -2.50
CA GLU A 31 1.58 24.49 -3.69
C GLU A 31 0.71 25.37 -4.60
N ILE A 32 -0.53 24.94 -4.84
CA ILE A 32 -1.50 25.66 -5.68
C ILE A 32 -2.48 26.52 -4.86
N ARG A 33 -2.32 26.55 -3.53
CA ARG A 33 -3.18 27.25 -2.54
C ARG A 33 -4.68 27.02 -2.76
N ARG A 34 -5.06 25.81 -3.16
CA ARG A 34 -6.43 25.49 -3.57
C ARG A 34 -7.06 24.44 -2.68
N ARG A 35 -8.34 24.66 -2.35
CA ARG A 35 -9.20 23.64 -1.76
C ARG A 35 -9.87 22.81 -2.85
N ILE A 36 -9.86 21.49 -2.66
CA ILE A 36 -10.63 20.55 -3.48
C ILE A 36 -11.62 19.87 -2.56
N LYS A 37 -12.91 20.12 -2.82
CA LYS A 37 -14.00 19.54 -2.05
C LYS A 37 -14.16 18.07 -2.40
N LEU A 38 -14.39 17.26 -1.37
CA LEU A 38 -14.72 15.85 -1.42
C LEU A 38 -16.03 15.63 -0.67
N GLU A 39 -17.00 15.00 -1.32
CA GLU A 39 -18.20 14.51 -0.64
C GLU A 39 -17.87 13.17 0.03
N ILE A 40 -18.30 13.01 1.29
CA ILE A 40 -18.11 11.78 2.06
C ILE A 40 -19.32 10.89 1.81
N THR A 41 -19.26 10.11 0.72
CA THR A 41 -20.37 9.25 0.30
C THR A 41 -20.35 7.89 1.01
N GLU A 42 -21.48 7.19 0.99
CA GLU A 42 -21.58 5.83 1.55
C GLU A 42 -20.65 4.84 0.82
N GLU A 43 -20.45 4.99 -0.49
CA GLU A 43 -19.51 4.16 -1.24
C GLU A 43 -18.08 4.36 -0.73
N LEU A 44 -17.69 5.60 -0.44
CA LEU A 44 -16.36 5.91 0.08
C LEU A 44 -16.18 5.40 1.52
N ARG A 45 -17.23 5.48 2.35
CA ARG A 45 -17.25 4.89 3.70
C ARG A 45 -17.09 3.37 3.64
N ASN A 46 -17.85 2.70 2.78
CA ASN A 46 -17.76 1.26 2.58
C ASN A 46 -16.37 0.84 2.08
N LEU A 47 -15.74 1.64 1.22
CA LEU A 47 -14.37 1.39 0.78
C LEU A 47 -13.37 1.49 1.95
N VAL A 48 -13.49 2.50 2.80
CA VAL A 48 -12.66 2.63 4.02
C VAL A 48 -12.83 1.41 4.93
N ILE A 49 -14.06 0.98 5.17
CA ILE A 49 -14.37 -0.18 6.01
C ILE A 49 -13.73 -1.44 5.39
N SER A 50 -13.98 -1.71 4.11
CA SER A 50 -13.44 -2.88 3.42
C SER A 50 -11.92 -2.94 3.45
N LEU A 51 -11.23 -1.82 3.19
CA LEU A 51 -9.76 -1.78 3.20
C LEU A 51 -9.19 -1.95 4.61
N SER A 52 -9.87 -1.38 5.61
CA SER A 52 -9.47 -1.52 7.02
C SER A 52 -9.63 -2.96 7.50
N ASP A 53 -10.74 -3.61 7.14
CA ASP A 53 -10.99 -5.02 7.46
C ASP A 53 -9.98 -5.95 6.80
N GLU A 54 -9.65 -5.72 5.53
CA GLU A 54 -8.62 -6.49 4.82
C GLU A 54 -7.25 -6.36 5.49
N MET A 55 -6.86 -5.13 5.86
CA MET A 55 -5.60 -4.87 6.56
C MET A 55 -5.57 -5.59 7.92
N HIS A 56 -6.63 -5.46 8.72
CA HIS A 56 -6.75 -6.15 10.01
C HIS A 56 -6.74 -7.67 9.86
N TYR A 57 -7.33 -8.20 8.80
CA TYR A 57 -7.31 -9.64 8.49
C TYR A 57 -5.87 -10.14 8.29
N PHE A 58 -5.10 -9.50 7.41
CA PHE A 58 -3.70 -9.89 7.16
C PHE A 58 -2.85 -9.78 8.42
N PHE A 59 -3.01 -8.68 9.17
CA PHE A 59 -2.29 -8.46 10.41
C PHE A 59 -2.57 -9.55 11.45
N LYS A 60 -3.85 -9.88 11.68
CA LYS A 60 -4.26 -10.92 12.63
C LYS A 60 -3.80 -12.32 12.23
N LYS A 61 -3.65 -12.58 10.93
CA LYS A 61 -3.17 -13.86 10.40
C LYS A 61 -1.65 -13.95 10.34
N GLU A 62 -0.93 -12.89 10.69
CA GLU A 62 0.53 -12.76 10.51
C GLU A 62 0.96 -13.11 9.07
N LEU A 63 0.06 -12.88 8.11
CA LEU A 63 0.24 -13.23 6.72
C LEU A 63 0.67 -11.98 5.95
N THR A 64 1.90 -12.00 5.45
CA THR A 64 2.35 -10.97 4.50
C THR A 64 2.01 -11.43 3.07
N PRO A 65 1.10 -10.73 2.36
CA PRO A 65 0.75 -11.11 0.99
C PRO A 65 1.97 -10.99 0.04
N PRO A 66 2.03 -11.80 -1.02
CA PRO A 66 3.13 -11.75 -1.97
C PRO A 66 3.18 -10.38 -2.66
N ALA A 67 4.35 -9.76 -2.65
CA ALA A 67 4.51 -8.43 -3.21
C ALA A 67 4.31 -8.41 -4.72
N GLU A 68 3.57 -7.41 -5.19
CA GLU A 68 3.38 -7.14 -6.60
C GLU A 68 4.34 -6.06 -7.10
N LYS A 69 5.26 -6.44 -7.98
CA LYS A 69 6.15 -5.49 -8.63
C LYS A 69 5.34 -4.49 -9.47
N SER A 70 5.39 -3.22 -9.11
CA SER A 70 4.73 -2.13 -9.81
C SER A 70 5.68 -0.94 -10.00
N ARG A 71 5.22 0.09 -10.73
CA ARG A 71 5.96 1.35 -10.90
C ARG A 71 6.16 2.08 -9.57
N ASN A 72 5.38 1.77 -8.53
CA ASN A 72 5.48 2.41 -7.22
C ASN A 72 6.62 1.84 -6.37
N CYS A 73 7.11 0.64 -6.67
CA CYS A 73 8.20 0.01 -5.91
C CYS A 73 9.47 0.87 -5.90
N LYS A 74 9.77 1.63 -6.97
CA LYS A 74 10.95 2.52 -7.02
C LYS A 74 10.91 3.69 -6.02
N TYR A 75 9.72 3.99 -5.49
CA TYR A 75 9.49 5.05 -4.51
C TYR A 75 9.08 4.49 -3.14
N CYS A 76 9.06 3.16 -2.99
CA CYS A 76 8.64 2.52 -1.75
C CYS A 76 9.82 2.46 -0.77
N SER A 77 9.63 3.03 0.43
CA SER A 77 10.63 2.96 1.51
C SER A 77 10.91 1.54 2.00
N LEU A 78 10.03 0.58 1.70
CA LEU A 78 10.16 -0.82 2.10
C LEU A 78 10.72 -1.72 0.99
N VAL A 79 11.13 -1.18 -0.16
CA VAL A 79 11.50 -1.99 -1.34
C VAL A 79 12.64 -2.98 -1.07
N ASP A 80 13.61 -2.60 -0.25
CA ASP A 80 14.78 -3.43 0.08
C ASP A 80 14.46 -4.52 1.11
N VAL A 81 13.42 -4.34 1.93
CA VAL A 81 12.91 -5.36 2.85
C VAL A 81 11.95 -6.30 2.13
N CYS A 82 11.09 -5.75 1.28
CA CYS A 82 10.08 -6.48 0.53
C CYS A 82 10.68 -7.35 -0.60
N VAL A 83 11.74 -6.84 -1.26
CA VAL A 83 12.43 -7.46 -2.40
C VAL A 83 11.47 -8.05 -3.46
N PRO A 84 10.60 -7.21 -4.06
CA PRO A 84 9.49 -7.67 -4.93
C PRO A 84 9.95 -8.37 -6.23
N LYS A 85 11.24 -8.31 -6.57
CA LYS A 85 11.81 -9.08 -7.70
C LYS A 85 11.85 -10.58 -7.40
N LEU A 86 11.96 -10.98 -6.14
CA LEU A 86 12.12 -12.37 -5.72
C LEU A 86 10.79 -13.07 -5.40
N THR A 87 9.70 -12.32 -5.19
CA THR A 87 8.39 -12.87 -4.78
C THR A 87 7.65 -13.63 -5.89
N LYS A 88 7.81 -13.26 -7.17
CA LYS A 88 7.05 -13.88 -8.29
C LYS A 88 7.82 -14.97 -9.06
N LYS A 89 9.15 -15.04 -8.96
CA LYS A 89 9.98 -16.08 -9.60
C LYS A 89 11.00 -16.61 -8.60
N LEU A 90 10.71 -17.77 -8.03
CA LEU A 90 11.66 -18.53 -7.22
C LEU A 90 12.78 -19.05 -8.13
N VAL A 91 13.89 -18.33 -8.22
CA VAL A 91 15.10 -18.87 -8.83
C VAL A 91 15.64 -19.92 -7.87
N SER A 92 15.79 -21.16 -8.34
CA SER A 92 16.39 -22.22 -7.53
C SER A 92 17.77 -21.79 -7.04
N ALA A 93 17.96 -21.71 -5.73
CA ALA A 93 19.24 -21.37 -5.13
C ALA A 93 20.36 -22.29 -5.65
N ARG A 94 20.07 -23.58 -5.85
CA ARG A 94 21.02 -24.54 -6.44
C ARG A 94 21.43 -24.16 -7.86
N LYS A 95 20.48 -23.72 -8.69
CA LYS A 95 20.79 -23.29 -10.06
C LYS A 95 21.60 -21.99 -10.06
N TYR A 96 21.25 -21.05 -9.19
CA TYR A 96 21.99 -19.79 -9.03
C TYR A 96 23.45 -20.03 -8.64
N VAL A 97 23.68 -20.84 -7.59
CA VAL A 97 25.03 -21.17 -7.11
C VAL A 97 25.83 -21.89 -8.19
N ARG A 98 25.23 -22.89 -8.87
CA ARG A 98 25.92 -23.63 -9.94
C ARG A 98 26.42 -22.69 -11.03
N ASN A 99 25.55 -21.80 -11.54
CA ASN A 99 25.92 -20.88 -12.62
C ASN A 99 27.08 -19.96 -12.21
N HIS A 100 27.07 -19.42 -10.98
CA HIS A 100 28.13 -18.50 -10.53
C HIS A 100 29.44 -19.24 -10.24
N VAL A 101 29.39 -20.50 -9.79
CA VAL A 101 30.58 -21.34 -9.63
C VAL A 101 31.16 -21.69 -11.00
N GLU A 102 30.33 -22.03 -11.97
CA GLU A 102 30.76 -22.29 -13.36
C GLU A 102 31.38 -21.04 -14.00
N GLU A 103 30.80 -19.85 -13.85
CA GLU A 103 31.39 -18.58 -14.30
C GLU A 103 32.74 -18.30 -13.63
N ALA A 104 32.85 -18.45 -12.31
CA ALA A 104 34.09 -18.22 -11.58
C ALA A 104 35.20 -19.22 -11.92
N CYS A 105 34.84 -20.47 -12.23
CA CYS A 105 35.80 -21.50 -12.65
C CYS A 105 36.22 -21.36 -14.12
N ASN A 106 35.37 -20.80 -14.98
CA ASN A 106 35.60 -20.71 -16.42
C ASN A 106 36.26 -19.41 -16.88
N GLY A 107 36.42 -18.41 -16.00
CA GLY A 107 37.29 -17.25 -16.19
C GLY A 107 37.05 -16.45 -17.47
N GLU A 108 36.06 -15.54 -17.44
CA GLU A 108 36.11 -14.26 -18.17
C GLU A 108 36.32 -13.11 -17.18
#